data_AF-A0A6G0XN01-F1
#
_entry.id   AF-A0A6G0XN01-F1
#
_cell.length_a   1.000
_cell.length_b   1.000
_cell.length_c   1.000
_cell.angle_alpha   90.00
_cell.angle_beta   90.00
_cell.angle_gamma   90.00
#
_symmetry.space_group_name_H-M   'P 1'
#
loop_
_entity.id
_entity.type
_entity.pdbx_description
1 polymer ?
#
loop_
_entity_poly.entity_id
_entity_poly.type
_entity_poly.pdbx_seq_one_letter_code
_entity_poly.pdbx_strand_id
1 'polypeptide(L)'
;MQSRRDFTIEEARRSRISEGTRAGYASGINQIVIWAQRNGESRLLMPSPDYADKSTLDLSIFSYWDFLDFLQWTVRNKPTITAQTLSGYRSALKSLYKDQKVELPAAYNDDMKEIFSGIKKRLAKDLQTGRIVDSGKRPLTFSMFEDLCGKSLVLQDGGFTHLFLILTWNLMCRSQSTETVRFDHISSEEDAIGFTFFKSKTKQEGETIKDPKHCYANPFKPSVCLFVALGVYLACNSQIPSENLFPGSRQKV
;
A
#
# COMPACT_ATOMS: atom_id res chain seq x y z
N MET A 1 -19.56 24.54 0.38
CA MET A 1 -19.36 23.59 1.50
C MET A 1 -20.44 22.53 1.44
N GLN A 2 -20.13 21.32 0.96
CA GLN A 2 -21.06 20.19 1.09
C GLN A 2 -21.18 19.81 2.57
N SER A 3 -22.43 19.70 3.02
CA SER A 3 -22.77 19.37 4.40
C SER A 3 -22.29 17.95 4.72
N ARG A 4 -21.62 17.73 5.86
CA ARG A 4 -21.16 16.40 6.34
C ARG A 4 -22.32 15.53 6.87
N ARG A 5 -23.48 15.56 6.19
CA ARG A 5 -24.72 14.90 6.64
C ARG A 5 -24.65 13.39 6.62
N ASP A 6 -23.71 12.82 5.87
CA ASP A 6 -23.59 11.37 5.69
C ASP A 6 -22.65 10.69 6.70
N PHE A 7 -21.98 11.45 7.57
CA PHE A 7 -21.05 10.88 8.55
C PHE A 7 -21.77 10.00 9.57
N THR A 8 -21.35 8.73 9.68
CA THR A 8 -21.82 7.81 10.73
C THR A 8 -20.69 7.34 11.65
N ILE A 9 -21.04 6.92 12.88
CA ILE A 9 -20.06 6.31 13.81
C ILE A 9 -19.52 5.00 13.24
N GLU A 10 -20.34 4.26 12.50
CA GLU A 10 -19.96 3.06 11.77
C GLU A 10 -18.94 3.37 10.67
N GLU A 11 -19.10 4.47 9.92
CA GLU A 11 -18.09 4.94 8.97
C GLU A 11 -16.79 5.37 9.65
N ALA A 12 -16.86 6.04 10.80
CA ALA A 12 -15.68 6.39 11.58
C ALA A 12 -14.93 5.14 12.07
N ARG A 13 -15.67 4.15 12.58
CA ARG A 13 -15.12 2.83 12.95
C ARG A 13 -14.52 2.11 11.75
N ARG A 14 -15.16 2.17 10.58
CA ARG A 14 -14.65 1.61 9.31
C ARG A 14 -13.40 2.33 8.84
N SER A 15 -13.30 3.64 9.06
CA SER A 15 -12.15 4.47 8.70
C SER A 15 -10.93 4.26 9.60
N ARG A 16 -11.03 3.40 10.63
CA ARG A 16 -9.90 2.96 11.48
C ARG A 16 -8.72 2.43 10.67
N ILE A 17 -8.98 1.79 9.53
CA ILE A 17 -7.97 1.32 8.58
C ILE A 17 -8.38 1.75 7.17
N SER A 18 -7.40 2.04 6.31
CA SER A 18 -7.67 2.38 4.91
C SER A 18 -8.29 1.19 4.17
N GLU A 19 -9.05 1.46 3.10
CA GLU A 19 -9.64 0.41 2.25
C GLU A 19 -8.57 -0.55 1.70
N GLY A 20 -7.43 -0.02 1.25
CA GLY A 20 -6.31 -0.85 0.80
C GLY A 20 -5.76 -1.76 1.91
N THR A 21 -5.71 -1.28 3.16
CA THR A 21 -5.30 -2.11 4.31
C THR A 21 -6.34 -3.18 4.60
N ARG A 22 -7.63 -2.85 4.52
CA ARG A 22 -8.73 -3.79 4.70
C ARG A 22 -8.71 -4.90 3.65
N ALA A 23 -8.54 -4.54 2.37
CA ALA A 23 -8.40 -5.52 1.29
C ALA A 23 -7.17 -6.42 1.51
N GLY A 24 -6.04 -5.84 1.94
CA GLY A 24 -4.84 -6.59 2.30
C GLY A 24 -5.07 -7.55 3.48
N TYR A 25 -5.80 -7.13 4.52
CA TYR A 25 -6.14 -7.97 5.66
C TYR A 25 -7.13 -9.06 5.31
N ALA A 26 -8.18 -8.77 4.52
CA ALA A 26 -9.11 -9.77 4.01
C ALA A 26 -8.38 -10.83 3.19
N SER A 27 -7.44 -10.42 2.32
CA SER A 27 -6.57 -11.35 1.60
C SER A 27 -5.70 -12.19 2.55
N GLY A 28 -5.15 -11.57 3.59
CA GLY A 28 -4.38 -12.25 4.63
C GLY A 28 -5.20 -13.30 5.39
N ILE A 29 -6.41 -12.97 5.84
CA ILE A 29 -7.33 -13.92 6.49
C ILE A 29 -7.71 -15.04 5.53
N ASN A 30 -7.99 -14.73 4.26
CA ASN A 30 -8.31 -15.74 3.26
C ASN A 30 -7.17 -16.77 3.08
N GLN A 31 -5.90 -16.38 3.24
CA GLN A 31 -4.79 -17.36 3.23
C GLN A 31 -4.86 -18.34 4.42
N ILE A 32 -5.32 -17.89 5.59
CA ILE A 32 -5.51 -18.74 6.77
C ILE A 32 -6.74 -19.65 6.55
N VAL A 33 -7.83 -19.12 5.98
CA VAL A 33 -9.02 -19.91 5.62
C VAL A 33 -8.67 -21.02 4.64
N ILE A 34 -7.94 -20.71 3.57
CA ILE A 34 -7.46 -21.69 2.59
C ILE A 34 -6.59 -22.76 3.27
N TRP A 35 -5.73 -22.35 4.21
CA TRP A 35 -4.93 -23.31 4.98
C TRP A 35 -5.82 -24.23 5.82
N ALA A 36 -6.78 -23.70 6.57
CA ALA A 36 -7.67 -24.50 7.41
C ALA A 36 -8.45 -25.52 6.57
N GLN A 37 -9.03 -25.08 5.43
CA GLN A 37 -9.74 -25.96 4.50
C GLN A 37 -8.84 -27.10 3.96
N ARG A 38 -7.59 -26.77 3.59
CA ARG A 38 -6.64 -27.76 3.06
C ARG A 38 -6.18 -28.78 4.08
N ASN A 39 -6.17 -28.43 5.36
CA ASN A 39 -5.73 -29.31 6.45
C ASN A 39 -6.92 -29.99 7.15
N GLY A 40 -8.14 -29.87 6.63
CA GLY A 40 -9.33 -30.50 7.22
C GLY A 40 -9.87 -29.81 8.48
N GLU A 41 -9.38 -28.61 8.79
CA GLU A 41 -9.74 -27.84 9.98
C GLU A 41 -10.95 -26.91 9.72
N SER A 42 -11.96 -27.39 8.99
CA SER A 42 -13.16 -26.59 8.67
C SER A 42 -13.92 -26.13 9.91
N ARG A 43 -13.72 -26.77 11.07
CA ARG A 43 -14.26 -26.34 12.36
C ARG A 43 -13.78 -24.95 12.79
N LEU A 44 -12.65 -24.48 12.26
CA LEU A 44 -12.08 -23.18 12.58
C LEU A 44 -12.76 -22.02 11.81
N LEU A 45 -13.74 -22.33 10.97
CA LEU A 45 -14.31 -21.42 9.99
C LEU A 45 -15.79 -21.17 10.27
N MET A 46 -16.21 -19.94 10.03
CA MET A 46 -17.62 -19.52 10.06
C MET A 46 -17.97 -18.76 8.76
N PRO A 47 -19.26 -18.65 8.40
CA PRO A 47 -19.68 -17.76 7.30
C PRO A 47 -19.25 -16.31 7.55
N SER A 48 -18.80 -15.62 6.49
CA SER A 48 -18.40 -14.22 6.57
C SER A 48 -19.63 -13.32 6.69
N PRO A 49 -19.70 -12.41 7.68
CA PRO A 49 -20.80 -11.46 7.79
C PRO A 49 -20.77 -10.37 6.71
N ASP A 50 -19.59 -10.11 6.13
CA ASP A 50 -19.38 -9.01 5.17
C ASP A 50 -19.52 -9.44 3.71
N TYR A 51 -19.42 -10.74 3.42
CA TYR A 51 -19.41 -11.27 2.06
C TYR A 51 -20.20 -12.57 1.97
N ALA A 52 -21.28 -12.55 1.18
CA ALA A 52 -22.01 -13.75 0.80
C ALA A 52 -21.03 -14.78 0.17
N ASP A 53 -21.24 -16.06 0.49
CA ASP A 53 -20.47 -17.21 -0.02
C ASP A 53 -18.98 -17.26 0.35
N LYS A 54 -18.52 -16.43 1.30
CA LYS A 54 -17.16 -16.51 1.84
C LYS A 54 -17.16 -16.98 3.28
N SER A 55 -16.09 -17.66 3.67
CA SER A 55 -15.82 -18.02 5.07
C SER A 55 -14.79 -17.07 5.67
N THR A 56 -14.88 -16.88 6.98
CA THR A 56 -13.85 -16.23 7.81
C THR A 56 -13.49 -17.15 8.98
N LEU A 57 -12.53 -16.74 9.81
CA LEU A 57 -12.17 -17.48 11.02
C LEU A 57 -13.26 -17.31 12.09
N ASP A 58 -13.66 -18.42 12.69
CA ASP A 58 -14.47 -18.44 13.90
C ASP A 58 -13.56 -18.20 15.11
N LEU A 59 -13.55 -16.98 15.63
CA LEU A 59 -12.68 -16.61 16.76
C LEU A 59 -13.11 -17.23 18.10
N SER A 60 -14.26 -17.91 18.17
CA SER A 60 -14.66 -18.68 19.36
C SER A 60 -13.94 -20.03 19.45
N ILE A 61 -13.48 -20.55 18.31
CA ILE A 61 -12.78 -21.84 18.20
C ILE A 61 -11.31 -21.64 17.81
N PHE A 62 -11.04 -20.70 16.89
CA PHE A 62 -9.70 -20.40 16.40
C PHE A 62 -8.81 -19.83 17.51
N SER A 63 -7.75 -20.56 17.82
CA SER A 63 -6.85 -20.26 18.93
C SER A 63 -5.50 -19.71 18.48
N TYR A 64 -4.68 -19.36 19.47
CA TYR A 64 -3.28 -19.02 19.27
C TYR A 64 -2.49 -20.14 18.59
N TRP A 65 -2.74 -21.39 18.97
CA TRP A 65 -2.00 -22.56 18.49
C TRP A 65 -2.29 -22.84 17.02
N ASP A 66 -3.55 -22.71 16.59
CA ASP A 66 -3.92 -22.86 15.18
C ASP A 66 -3.19 -21.85 14.29
N PHE A 67 -2.97 -20.62 14.80
CA PHE A 67 -2.17 -19.64 14.08
C PHE A 67 -0.68 -20.02 14.03
N LEU A 68 -0.12 -20.62 15.07
CA LEU A 68 1.26 -21.12 15.03
C LEU A 68 1.41 -22.27 14.02
N ASP A 69 0.44 -23.17 13.95
CA ASP A 69 0.43 -24.26 12.95
C ASP A 69 0.34 -23.70 11.53
N PHE A 70 -0.48 -22.67 11.32
CA PHE A 70 -0.51 -21.93 10.07
C PHE A 70 0.84 -21.29 9.73
N LEU A 71 1.51 -20.62 10.69
CA LEU A 71 2.84 -20.03 10.47
C LEU A 71 3.87 -21.10 10.10
N GLN A 72 3.89 -22.21 10.85
CA GLN A 72 4.81 -23.32 10.63
C GLN A 72 4.59 -23.95 9.25
N TRP A 73 3.34 -24.25 8.91
CA TRP A 73 2.97 -24.76 7.60
C TRP A 73 3.39 -23.80 6.48
N THR A 74 3.15 -22.50 6.66
CA THR A 74 3.48 -21.48 5.65
C THR A 74 4.98 -21.41 5.40
N VAL A 75 5.80 -21.40 6.45
CA VAL A 75 7.27 -21.37 6.31
C VAL A 75 7.80 -22.64 5.64
N ARG A 76 7.21 -23.81 5.94
CA ARG A 76 7.63 -25.08 5.34
C ARG A 76 7.24 -25.22 3.87
N ASN A 77 6.08 -24.70 3.48
CA ASN A 77 5.51 -24.97 2.16
C ASN A 77 5.63 -23.80 1.16
N LYS A 78 5.99 -22.59 1.62
CA LYS A 78 6.15 -21.41 0.76
C LYS A 78 7.61 -20.92 0.80
N PRO A 79 8.50 -21.41 -0.08
CA PRO A 79 9.94 -21.11 -0.03
C PRO A 79 10.27 -19.63 -0.23
N THR A 80 9.39 -18.86 -0.87
CA THR A 80 9.55 -17.43 -1.12
C THR A 80 8.87 -16.54 -0.07
N ILE A 81 8.37 -17.11 1.02
CA ILE A 81 7.67 -16.34 2.07
C ILE A 81 8.65 -15.41 2.79
N THR A 82 8.21 -14.18 3.03
CA THR A 82 9.00 -13.19 3.77
C THR A 82 8.46 -13.02 5.19
N ALA A 83 9.34 -12.63 6.13
CA ALA A 83 8.91 -12.23 7.47
C ALA A 83 7.90 -11.08 7.45
N GLN A 84 7.96 -10.21 6.43
CA GLN A 84 7.00 -9.12 6.25
C GLN A 84 5.60 -9.65 5.93
N THR A 85 5.49 -10.65 5.05
CA THR A 85 4.21 -11.28 4.71
C THR A 85 3.59 -11.96 5.93
N LEU A 86 4.39 -12.71 6.70
CA LEU A 86 3.93 -13.35 7.93
C LEU A 86 3.46 -12.31 8.96
N SER A 87 4.16 -11.18 9.06
CA SER A 87 3.77 -10.08 9.95
C SER A 87 2.45 -9.45 9.49
N GLY A 88 2.22 -9.41 8.18
CA GLY A 88 0.95 -9.03 7.58
C GLY A 88 -0.22 -9.93 8.01
N TYR A 89 -0.03 -11.25 8.04
CA TYR A 89 -1.05 -12.18 8.54
C TYR A 89 -1.37 -11.93 10.02
N ARG A 90 -0.35 -11.72 10.87
CA ARG A 90 -0.55 -11.36 12.28
C ARG A 90 -1.36 -10.07 12.43
N SER A 91 -1.05 -9.04 11.65
CA SER A 91 -1.77 -7.77 11.68
C SER A 91 -3.22 -7.90 11.20
N ALA A 92 -3.46 -8.71 10.17
CA ALA A 92 -4.79 -9.02 9.68
C ALA A 92 -5.63 -9.71 10.76
N LEU A 93 -5.05 -10.69 11.44
CA LEU A 93 -5.70 -11.40 12.53
C LEU A 93 -6.01 -10.48 13.71
N LYS A 94 -5.05 -9.65 14.15
CA LYS A 94 -5.31 -8.62 15.19
C LYS A 94 -6.44 -7.67 14.81
N SER A 95 -6.54 -7.31 13.52
CA SER A 95 -7.66 -6.51 13.03
C SER A 95 -8.98 -7.26 13.17
N LEU A 96 -9.02 -8.54 12.78
CA LEU A 96 -10.23 -9.37 12.86
C LEU A 96 -10.75 -9.49 14.30
N TYR A 97 -9.87 -9.72 15.29
CA TYR A 97 -10.24 -9.71 16.72
C TYR A 97 -10.89 -8.38 17.11
N LYS A 98 -10.30 -7.25 16.69
CA LYS A 98 -10.84 -5.91 16.97
C LYS A 98 -12.18 -5.67 16.26
N ASP A 99 -12.33 -6.13 15.03
CA ASP A 99 -13.53 -5.95 14.22
C ASP A 99 -14.70 -6.79 14.77
N GLN A 100 -14.43 -8.00 15.27
CA GLN A 100 -15.41 -8.86 15.96
C GLN A 100 -15.58 -8.52 17.45
N LYS A 101 -14.87 -7.52 17.98
CA LYS A 101 -14.89 -7.11 19.40
C LYS A 101 -14.53 -8.24 20.37
N VAL A 102 -13.65 -9.15 19.94
CA VAL A 102 -13.10 -10.24 20.77
C VAL A 102 -11.75 -9.80 21.32
N GLU A 103 -11.50 -10.04 22.60
CA GLU A 103 -10.20 -9.74 23.20
C GLU A 103 -9.09 -10.59 22.59
N LEU A 104 -7.96 -9.95 22.28
CA LEU A 104 -6.81 -10.63 21.72
C LEU A 104 -6.11 -11.45 22.84
N PRO A 105 -5.87 -12.76 22.66
CA PRO A 105 -5.22 -13.57 23.68
C PRO A 105 -3.81 -13.04 24.04
N ALA A 106 -3.44 -13.05 25.32
CA ALA A 106 -2.19 -12.48 25.82
C ALA A 106 -0.92 -13.05 25.13
N ALA A 107 -0.96 -14.32 24.74
CA ALA A 107 0.11 -14.99 23.99
C ALA A 107 0.49 -14.27 22.67
N TYR A 108 -0.43 -13.49 22.08
CA TYR A 108 -0.13 -12.70 20.88
C TYR A 108 0.80 -11.51 21.10
N ASN A 109 1.11 -11.17 22.35
CA ASN A 109 1.95 -10.02 22.67
C ASN A 109 3.43 -10.39 22.78
N ASP A 110 3.81 -11.29 23.70
CA ASP A 110 5.22 -11.54 24.01
C ASP A 110 5.80 -12.74 23.27
N ASP A 111 5.13 -13.91 23.30
CA ASP A 111 5.59 -15.11 22.58
C ASP A 111 5.70 -14.85 21.06
N MET A 112 4.71 -14.16 20.48
CA MET A 112 4.78 -13.73 19.09
C MET A 112 5.97 -12.81 18.75
N LYS A 113 6.49 -12.02 19.69
CA LYS A 113 7.70 -11.22 19.41
C LYS A 113 8.90 -12.14 19.27
N GLU A 114 9.02 -13.13 20.14
CA GLU A 114 10.10 -14.11 20.13
C GLU A 114 10.07 -14.97 18.86
N ILE A 115 8.91 -15.56 18.54
CA ILE A 115 8.73 -16.40 17.34
C ILE A 115 9.08 -15.62 16.07
N PHE A 116 8.55 -14.40 15.90
CA PHE A 116 8.83 -13.60 14.70
C PHE A 116 10.29 -13.14 14.63
N SER A 117 10.95 -12.91 15.77
CA SER A 117 12.39 -12.66 15.82
C SER A 117 13.18 -13.88 15.35
N GLY A 118 12.81 -15.08 15.82
CA GLY A 118 13.38 -16.36 15.40
C GLY A 118 13.22 -16.61 13.90
N ILE A 119 12.01 -16.40 13.36
CA ILE A 119 11.72 -16.54 11.91
C ILE A 119 12.60 -15.57 11.10
N LYS A 120 12.70 -14.30 11.50
CA LYS A 120 13.54 -13.31 10.80
C LYS A 120 15.00 -13.75 10.76
N LYS A 121 15.55 -14.20 11.89
CA LYS A 121 16.94 -14.70 11.98
C LYS A 121 17.15 -15.93 11.10
N ARG A 122 16.19 -16.86 11.07
CA ARG A 122 16.27 -18.06 10.24
C ARG A 122 16.25 -17.72 8.76
N LEU A 123 15.31 -16.88 8.31
CA LEU A 123 15.24 -16.43 6.92
C LEU A 123 16.50 -15.67 6.51
N ALA A 124 17.06 -14.82 7.37
CA ALA A 124 18.33 -14.14 7.10
C ALA A 124 19.49 -15.13 6.91
N LYS A 125 19.56 -16.19 7.73
CA LYS A 125 20.55 -17.27 7.56
C LYS A 125 20.34 -18.05 6.27
N ASP A 126 19.08 -18.34 5.91
CA ASP A 126 18.76 -19.04 4.67
C ASP A 126 19.11 -18.19 3.43
N LEU A 127 18.97 -16.85 3.50
CA LEU A 127 19.48 -15.91 2.47
C LEU A 127 21.00 -15.97 2.38
N GLN A 128 21.69 -15.88 3.53
CA GLN A 128 23.16 -15.87 3.57
C GLN A 128 23.78 -17.18 3.06
N THR A 129 23.10 -18.30 3.27
CA THR A 129 23.52 -19.63 2.78
C THR A 129 23.05 -19.92 1.35
N GLY A 130 22.31 -19.00 0.72
CA GLY A 130 21.78 -19.17 -0.64
C GLY A 130 20.63 -20.17 -0.76
N ARG A 131 20.05 -20.62 0.35
CA ARG A 131 18.87 -21.52 0.36
C ARG A 131 17.61 -20.81 -0.13
N ILE A 132 17.52 -19.51 0.10
CA ILE A 132 16.50 -18.65 -0.49
C ILE A 132 17.18 -17.51 -1.25
N VAL A 133 16.58 -17.12 -2.37
CA VAL A 133 17.12 -16.07 -3.25
C VAL A 133 16.73 -14.71 -2.70
N ASP A 134 17.65 -13.75 -2.73
CA ASP A 134 17.33 -12.37 -2.41
C ASP A 134 16.25 -11.83 -3.36
N SER A 135 15.30 -11.09 -2.81
CA SER A 135 14.19 -10.50 -3.57
C SER A 135 14.65 -9.47 -4.61
N GLY A 136 15.92 -9.05 -4.58
CA GLY A 136 16.50 -8.17 -5.59
C GLY A 136 15.90 -6.76 -5.58
N LYS A 137 15.27 -6.35 -4.46
CA LYS A 137 14.68 -5.02 -4.29
C LYS A 137 15.78 -3.96 -4.16
N ARG A 138 16.44 -3.69 -5.28
CA ARG A 138 17.45 -2.64 -5.40
C ARG A 138 16.75 -1.30 -5.67
N PRO A 139 17.30 -0.19 -5.14
CA PRO A 139 16.82 1.13 -5.52
C PRO A 139 16.90 1.34 -7.03
N LEU A 140 15.89 1.98 -7.60
CA LEU A 140 15.94 2.43 -8.99
C LEU A 140 17.07 3.46 -9.10
N THR A 141 18.09 3.18 -9.91
CA THR A 141 19.20 4.11 -10.13
C THR A 141 18.73 5.29 -10.96
N PHE A 142 19.43 6.42 -10.84
CA PHE A 142 19.11 7.61 -11.63
C PHE A 142 19.22 7.34 -13.13
N SER A 143 20.25 6.64 -13.60
CA SER A 143 20.38 6.26 -15.02
C SER A 143 19.20 5.40 -15.51
N MET A 144 18.71 4.45 -14.70
CA MET A 144 17.54 3.66 -15.08
C MET A 144 16.26 4.52 -15.10
N PHE A 145 16.13 5.48 -14.18
CA PHE A 145 15.04 6.46 -14.19
C PHE A 145 15.10 7.33 -15.46
N GLU A 146 16.27 7.81 -15.85
CA GLU A 146 16.46 8.58 -17.09
C GLU A 146 16.08 7.78 -18.34
N ASP A 147 16.47 6.50 -18.41
CA ASP A 147 16.09 5.59 -19.50
C ASP A 147 14.58 5.36 -19.54
N LEU A 148 13.93 5.19 -18.39
CA LEU A 148 12.47 5.06 -18.30
C LEU A 148 11.77 6.35 -18.75
N CYS A 149 12.27 7.52 -18.35
CA CYS A 149 11.76 8.80 -18.80
C CYS A 149 11.90 8.95 -20.32
N GLY A 150 13.05 8.58 -20.89
CA GLY A 150 13.26 8.55 -22.35
C GLY A 150 12.26 7.63 -23.07
N LYS A 151 12.05 6.41 -22.57
CA LYS A 151 11.08 5.46 -23.14
C LYS A 151 9.64 5.91 -22.97
N SER A 152 9.31 6.64 -21.90
CA SER A 152 7.95 7.14 -21.69
C SER A 152 7.55 8.26 -22.66
N LEU A 153 8.51 8.98 -23.24
CA LEU A 153 8.23 10.06 -24.19
C LEU A 153 7.63 9.58 -25.51
N VAL A 154 7.86 8.32 -25.89
CA VAL A 154 7.33 7.74 -27.14
C VAL A 154 5.99 7.04 -26.94
N LEU A 155 5.46 7.01 -25.72
CA LEU A 155 4.16 6.43 -25.44
C LEU A 155 3.04 7.35 -25.93
N GLN A 156 2.03 6.78 -26.57
CA GLN A 156 0.84 7.50 -27.03
C GLN A 156 -0.21 7.58 -25.92
N ASP A 157 0.17 8.12 -24.77
CA ASP A 157 -0.68 8.25 -23.57
C ASP A 157 -0.86 9.71 -23.13
N GLY A 158 -0.63 10.65 -24.05
CA GLY A 158 -0.72 12.08 -23.80
C GLY A 158 0.31 12.59 -22.78
N GLY A 159 1.45 11.90 -22.60
CA GLY A 159 2.50 12.28 -21.66
C GLY A 159 2.21 11.85 -20.21
N PHE A 160 1.19 11.02 -19.99
CA PHE A 160 0.80 10.54 -18.66
C PHE A 160 1.92 9.79 -17.95
N THR A 161 2.45 8.74 -18.58
CA THR A 161 3.50 7.91 -17.97
C THR A 161 4.74 8.76 -17.68
N HIS A 162 5.07 9.70 -18.57
CA HIS A 162 6.20 10.60 -18.42
C HIS A 162 6.06 11.49 -17.17
N LEU A 163 4.95 12.23 -17.07
CA LEU A 163 4.70 13.09 -15.92
C LEU A 163 4.56 12.27 -14.63
N PHE A 164 3.84 11.15 -14.66
CA PHE A 164 3.63 10.32 -13.48
C PHE A 164 4.95 9.81 -12.91
N LEU A 165 5.84 9.27 -13.74
CA LEU A 165 7.17 8.81 -13.33
C LEU A 165 8.01 9.94 -12.73
N ILE A 166 8.10 11.08 -13.42
CA ILE A 166 8.91 12.22 -12.97
C ILE A 166 8.37 12.81 -11.67
N LEU A 167 7.05 12.90 -11.53
CA LEU A 167 6.41 13.43 -10.33
C LEU A 167 6.56 12.46 -9.14
N THR A 168 6.40 11.15 -9.34
CA THR A 168 6.69 10.13 -8.32
C THR A 168 8.14 10.22 -7.84
N TRP A 169 9.09 10.39 -8.77
CA TRP A 169 10.51 10.53 -8.45
C TRP A 169 10.81 11.81 -7.65
N ASN A 170 10.41 12.98 -8.15
CA ASN A 170 10.70 14.26 -7.49
C ASN A 170 10.01 14.40 -6.12
N LEU A 171 8.78 13.91 -5.98
CA LEU A 171 8.06 13.95 -4.72
C LEU A 171 8.47 12.83 -3.75
N MET A 172 9.28 11.87 -4.19
CA MET A 172 9.68 10.69 -3.43
C MET A 172 8.48 10.01 -2.75
N CYS A 173 7.38 9.88 -3.49
CA CYS A 173 6.12 9.37 -2.96
C CYS A 173 5.72 8.05 -3.61
N ARG A 174 4.69 7.39 -3.07
CA ARG A 174 4.16 6.16 -3.68
C ARG A 174 3.21 6.54 -4.81
N SER A 175 2.97 5.63 -5.75
CA SER A 175 1.97 5.81 -6.82
C SER A 175 0.61 6.27 -6.28
N GLN A 176 0.14 5.66 -5.18
CA GLN A 176 -1.11 6.07 -4.51
C GLN A 176 -1.10 7.51 -3.98
N SER A 177 0.07 8.08 -3.67
CA SER A 177 0.17 9.50 -3.33
C SER A 177 0.24 10.34 -4.60
N THR A 178 1.03 9.93 -5.60
CA THR A 178 1.14 10.63 -6.88
C THR A 178 -0.22 10.79 -7.58
N GLU A 179 -1.05 9.76 -7.60
CA GLU A 179 -2.39 9.80 -8.24
C GLU A 179 -3.35 10.79 -7.55
N THR A 180 -3.11 11.11 -6.27
CA THR A 180 -3.98 12.01 -5.48
C THR A 180 -3.59 13.48 -5.57
N VAL A 181 -2.62 13.83 -6.42
CA VAL A 181 -2.23 15.24 -6.62
C VAL A 181 -3.41 16.01 -7.21
N ARG A 182 -3.74 17.13 -6.56
CA ARG A 182 -4.85 18.02 -6.92
C ARG A 182 -4.33 19.37 -7.35
N PHE A 183 -4.98 20.01 -8.32
CA PHE A 183 -4.60 21.35 -8.76
C PHE A 183 -4.69 22.37 -7.63
N ASP A 184 -5.74 22.31 -6.80
CA ASP A 184 -5.91 23.19 -5.64
C ASP A 184 -4.81 23.07 -4.56
N HIS A 185 -3.95 22.03 -4.66
CA HIS A 185 -2.85 21.77 -3.73
C HIS A 185 -1.47 22.01 -4.37
N ILE A 186 -1.45 22.55 -5.59
CA ILE A 186 -0.23 22.97 -6.29
C ILE A 186 -0.06 24.46 -6.07
N SER A 187 1.14 24.87 -5.65
CA SER A 187 1.49 26.27 -5.42
C SER A 187 2.73 26.67 -6.23
N SER A 188 2.82 27.96 -6.55
CA SER A 188 4.05 28.56 -7.07
C SER A 188 4.90 29.01 -5.88
N GLU A 189 6.05 28.38 -5.69
CA GLU A 189 6.94 28.59 -4.55
C GLU A 189 8.26 29.19 -5.08
N GLU A 190 8.21 30.47 -5.48
CA GLU A 190 9.34 31.20 -6.10
C GLU A 190 9.95 30.46 -7.31
N ASP A 191 11.08 29.77 -7.13
CA ASP A 191 11.80 29.01 -8.16
C ASP A 191 11.37 27.53 -8.26
N ALA A 192 10.34 27.14 -7.51
CA ALA A 192 9.81 25.78 -7.44
C ALA A 192 8.29 25.71 -7.66
N ILE A 193 7.83 24.50 -8.00
CA ILE A 193 6.41 24.12 -7.88
C ILE A 193 6.24 23.37 -6.56
N GLY A 194 5.36 23.85 -5.69
CA GLY A 194 5.01 23.23 -4.43
C GLY A 194 3.85 22.23 -4.57
N PHE A 195 3.97 21.06 -3.95
CA PHE A 195 2.91 20.05 -3.88
C PHE A 195 2.55 19.70 -2.43
N THR A 196 1.33 20.01 -2.01
CA THR A 196 0.88 19.81 -0.63
C THR A 196 0.05 18.52 -0.46
N PHE A 197 0.44 17.68 0.51
CA PHE A 197 -0.27 16.44 0.84
C PHE A 197 -0.86 16.47 2.25
N PHE A 198 -2.18 16.60 2.36
CA PHE A 198 -2.88 16.64 3.66
C PHE A 198 -2.92 15.29 4.38
N LYS A 199 -2.75 14.17 3.67
CA LYS A 199 -2.63 12.84 4.26
C LYS A 199 -1.33 12.18 3.81
N SER A 200 -0.76 11.36 4.68
CA SER A 200 0.40 10.54 4.35
C SER A 200 0.24 9.18 5.01
N LYS A 201 0.97 8.17 4.51
CA LYS A 201 0.91 6.81 5.07
C LYS A 201 1.06 6.79 6.60
N THR A 202 1.98 7.57 7.15
CA THR A 202 2.29 7.62 8.60
C THR A 202 1.45 8.62 9.38
N LYS A 203 0.91 9.66 8.74
CA LYS A 203 0.03 10.67 9.36
C LYS A 203 -1.29 10.73 8.60
N GLN A 204 -2.27 9.95 9.05
CA GLN A 204 -3.59 9.81 8.41
C GLN A 204 -4.62 10.81 8.93
N GLU A 205 -4.39 11.37 10.11
CA GLU A 205 -5.31 12.26 10.84
C GLU A 205 -5.25 13.72 10.33
N GLY A 206 -4.24 14.07 9.53
CA GLY A 206 -4.17 15.38 8.86
C GLY A 206 -3.90 16.57 9.80
N GLU A 207 -3.54 16.32 11.05
CA GLU A 207 -3.46 17.33 12.13
C GLU A 207 -2.32 18.36 11.98
N THR A 208 -1.49 18.26 10.93
CA THR A 208 -0.42 19.22 10.66
C THR A 208 -0.55 19.76 9.25
N ILE A 209 -0.63 21.09 9.12
CA ILE A 209 -0.34 21.80 7.86
C ILE A 209 1.05 21.33 7.43
N LYS A 210 1.14 20.83 6.20
CA LYS A 210 2.41 20.33 5.69
C LYS A 210 2.99 21.34 4.73
N ASP A 211 4.26 21.64 4.93
CA ASP A 211 5.04 22.38 3.97
C ASP A 211 4.93 21.69 2.60
N PRO A 212 4.75 22.46 1.52
CA PRO A 212 4.73 21.92 0.18
C PRO A 212 6.05 21.19 -0.12
N LYS A 213 5.95 20.08 -0.85
CA LYS A 213 7.12 19.45 -1.42
C LYS A 213 7.54 20.23 -2.66
N HIS A 214 8.67 20.93 -2.56
CA HIS A 214 9.21 21.71 -3.67
C HIS A 214 9.84 20.82 -4.73
N CYS A 215 9.46 21.05 -5.99
CA CYS A 215 10.07 20.44 -7.16
C CYS A 215 10.63 21.52 -8.08
N TYR A 216 11.86 21.33 -8.53
CA TYR A 216 12.62 22.31 -9.30
C TYR A 216 12.70 21.95 -10.77
N ALA A 217 12.95 22.94 -11.61
CA ALA A 217 13.20 22.73 -13.03
C ALA A 217 14.60 22.12 -13.24
N ASN A 218 14.74 21.29 -14.27
CA ASN A 218 16.03 20.83 -14.79
C ASN A 218 16.18 21.26 -16.25
N PRO A 219 16.64 22.51 -16.52
CA PRO A 219 16.76 23.02 -17.89
C PRO A 219 17.83 22.29 -18.71
N PHE A 220 18.82 21.67 -18.05
CA PHE A 220 19.92 20.97 -18.72
C PHE A 220 19.54 19.57 -19.22
N LYS A 221 18.45 18.98 -18.68
CA LYS A 221 17.96 17.68 -19.13
C LYS A 221 16.43 17.67 -19.22
N PRO A 222 15.87 18.19 -20.32
CA PRO A 222 14.42 18.32 -20.52
C PRO A 222 13.65 17.01 -20.35
N SER A 223 14.24 15.87 -20.72
CA SER A 223 13.62 14.55 -20.61
C SER A 223 13.38 14.08 -19.17
N VAL A 224 13.92 14.75 -18.15
CA VAL A 224 13.61 14.46 -16.73
C VAL A 224 13.14 15.71 -15.98
N CYS A 225 12.86 16.79 -16.70
CA CYS A 225 12.44 18.05 -16.12
C CYS A 225 10.94 18.01 -15.81
N LEU A 226 10.57 18.21 -14.55
CA LEU A 226 9.17 18.24 -14.14
C LEU A 226 8.37 19.31 -14.88
N PHE A 227 8.95 20.49 -15.08
CA PHE A 227 8.27 21.62 -15.72
C PHE A 227 7.91 21.30 -17.17
N VAL A 228 8.85 20.67 -17.90
CA VAL A 228 8.62 20.22 -19.28
C VAL A 228 7.57 19.12 -19.31
N ALA A 229 7.69 18.11 -18.45
CA ALA A 229 6.75 17.01 -18.38
C ALA A 229 5.32 17.47 -18.06
N LEU A 230 5.18 18.42 -17.12
CA LEU A 230 3.91 19.01 -16.75
C LEU A 230 3.31 19.82 -17.90
N GLY A 231 4.12 20.64 -18.57
CA GLY A 231 3.70 21.41 -19.74
C GLY A 231 3.20 20.53 -20.89
N VAL A 232 3.95 19.47 -21.22
CA VAL A 232 3.56 18.50 -22.27
C VAL A 232 2.24 17.83 -21.90
N TYR A 233 2.13 17.30 -20.67
CA TYR A 233 0.91 16.63 -20.22
C TYR A 233 -0.31 17.56 -20.27
N LEU A 234 -0.21 18.79 -19.75
CA LEU A 234 -1.33 19.74 -19.76
C LEU A 234 -1.70 20.18 -21.18
N ALA A 235 -0.72 20.34 -22.07
CA ALA A 235 -0.98 20.68 -23.48
C ALA A 235 -1.70 19.53 -24.22
N CYS A 236 -1.31 18.28 -23.96
CA CYS A 236 -1.95 17.11 -24.55
C CYS A 236 -3.33 16.80 -23.95
N ASN A 237 -3.63 17.31 -22.76
CA ASN A 237 -4.84 16.99 -22.01
C ASN A 237 -5.61 18.25 -21.60
N SER A 238 -5.92 19.11 -22.56
CA SER A 238 -6.58 20.42 -22.34
C SER A 238 -7.98 20.37 -21.71
N GLN A 239 -8.60 19.19 -21.66
CA GLN A 239 -9.94 18.97 -21.10
C GLN A 239 -9.91 18.27 -19.73
N ILE A 240 -8.76 18.23 -19.05
CA ILE A 240 -8.68 17.66 -17.70
C ILE A 240 -9.56 18.48 -16.73
N PRO A 241 -10.39 17.82 -15.91
CA PRO A 241 -11.14 18.49 -14.86
C PRO A 241 -10.21 19.21 -13.87
N SER A 242 -10.61 20.39 -13.39
CA SER A 242 -9.79 21.23 -12.49
C SER A 242 -9.57 20.67 -11.08
N GLU A 243 -9.95 19.42 -10.81
CA GLU A 243 -9.86 18.82 -9.49
C GLU A 243 -8.54 18.06 -9.28
N ASN A 244 -8.35 16.95 -10.00
CA ASN A 244 -7.21 16.06 -9.86
C ASN A 244 -6.30 16.20 -11.09
N LEU A 245 -4.99 16.26 -10.88
CA LEU A 245 -4.01 16.28 -11.96
C LEU A 245 -4.11 15.01 -12.82
N PHE A 246 -4.39 13.87 -12.19
CA PHE A 246 -4.64 12.60 -12.85
C PHE A 246 -6.12 12.21 -12.66
N PRO A 247 -6.93 12.18 -13.73
CA PRO A 247 -8.36 11.88 -13.63
C PRO A 247 -8.66 10.37 -13.49
N GLY A 248 -7.62 9.52 -13.43
CA GLY A 248 -7.74 8.07 -13.24
C GLY A 248 -8.46 7.39 -14.40
N SER A 249 -9.48 6.58 -14.11
CA SER A 249 -10.29 5.88 -15.13
C SER A 249 -11.05 6.80 -16.10
N ARG A 250 -11.08 8.11 -15.84
CA ARG A 250 -11.67 9.12 -16.73
C ARG A 250 -10.66 9.74 -17.70
N GLN A 251 -9.42 9.28 -17.68
CA GLN A 251 -8.39 9.74 -18.61
C GLN A 251 -8.70 9.20 -20.00
N LYS A 252 -8.94 10.10 -20.96
CA LYS A 252 -9.09 9.72 -22.36
C LYS A 252 -7.69 9.47 -22.93
N VAL A 253 -7.44 8.24 -23.38
CA VAL A 253 -6.28 7.89 -24.22
C VAL A 253 -6.55 8.36 -25.64
#